data_AF-A0A015JPY3-F1
#
_entry.id   AF-A0A015JPY3-F1
#
_cell.length_a   1.000
_cell.length_b   1.000
_cell.length_c   1.000
_cell.angle_alpha   90.00
_cell.angle_beta   90.00
_cell.angle_gamma   90.00
#
_symmetry.space_group_name_H-M   'P 1'
#
loop_
_entity.id
_entity.type
_entity.pdbx_description
1 polymer ?
#
loop_
_entity_poly.entity_id
_entity_poly.type
_entity_poly.pdbx_seq_one_letter_code
_entity_poly.pdbx_strand_id
1 'polypeptide(L)'
;MAFCQFSFIKLLHLKVGTIVILFIYLFFNSSYDLSDQQVSKIPHPKNPKKIDSYGRDIWFLTEENELFHWYPVLESLIFKESDVLDFSIGADGTIAITKKDNEVYIRTDKWERISYGNYEHKNVSVYSSYLIYTIDSRNHLIQAFYDSPDTYSWACLDCLKKYYQISCPISQMDDDYSDYRSLWIIGSDHYIYKYSTNKKYIAISESPFKQIKVFNDQYIIGIDINNNLWKYRDGNWVLIRKYVKYATLNYLREIYFIDNDNLVFKMKS
;
A
#
# COMPACT_ATOMS: atom_id res chain seq x y z
N MET A 1 -17.08 -21.42 -72.84
CA MET A 1 -16.08 -22.01 -71.94
C MET A 1 -15.40 -20.89 -71.17
N ALA A 2 -15.90 -20.60 -69.97
CA ALA A 2 -15.38 -19.54 -69.11
C ALA A 2 -14.58 -20.19 -67.97
N PHE A 3 -13.33 -19.77 -67.85
CA PHE A 3 -12.43 -20.08 -66.75
C PHE A 3 -13.03 -19.59 -65.42
N CYS A 4 -13.05 -20.45 -64.39
CA CYS A 4 -13.18 -20.03 -63.00
C CYS A 4 -11.90 -20.39 -62.25
N GLN A 5 -10.97 -19.44 -62.21
CA GLN A 5 -9.94 -19.37 -61.18
C GLN A 5 -10.62 -18.94 -59.87
N PHE A 6 -10.97 -19.90 -59.00
CA PHE A 6 -11.26 -19.61 -57.60
C PHE A 6 -10.04 -19.97 -56.74
N SER A 7 -9.10 -19.02 -56.77
CA SER A 7 -8.22 -18.59 -55.70
C SER A 7 -8.10 -19.50 -54.45
N PHE A 8 -6.91 -20.12 -54.32
CA PHE A 8 -6.36 -20.76 -53.12
C PHE A 8 -6.22 -19.83 -51.89
N ILE A 9 -6.56 -18.54 -52.00
CA ILE A 9 -6.33 -17.53 -50.95
C ILE A 9 -7.37 -17.63 -49.82
N LYS A 10 -8.53 -18.24 -50.05
CA LYS A 10 -9.56 -18.38 -48.99
C LYS A 10 -9.26 -19.47 -47.96
N LEU A 11 -8.34 -20.40 -48.22
CA LEU A 11 -8.00 -21.45 -47.25
C LEU A 11 -6.85 -21.06 -46.29
N LEU A 12 -6.04 -20.04 -46.63
CA LEU A 12 -4.94 -19.58 -45.76
C LEU A 12 -5.41 -18.66 -44.63
N HIS A 13 -6.48 -17.87 -44.84
CA HIS A 13 -6.97 -16.95 -43.81
C HIS A 13 -7.66 -17.64 -42.62
N LEU A 14 -8.17 -18.85 -42.79
CA LEU A 14 -8.82 -19.59 -41.70
C LEU A 14 -7.81 -20.16 -40.70
N LYS A 15 -6.57 -20.46 -41.12
CA LYS A 15 -5.53 -21.00 -40.22
C LYS A 15 -4.81 -19.90 -39.45
N VAL A 16 -4.55 -18.74 -40.08
CA VAL A 16 -3.86 -17.63 -39.38
C VAL A 16 -4.76 -17.01 -38.31
N GLY A 17 -6.06 -16.80 -38.59
CA GLY A 17 -6.99 -16.27 -37.60
C GLY A 17 -7.18 -17.18 -36.38
N THR A 18 -7.25 -18.51 -36.62
CA THR A 18 -7.35 -19.49 -35.53
C THR A 18 -6.06 -19.57 -34.74
N ILE A 19 -4.88 -19.49 -35.38
CA ILE A 19 -3.59 -19.45 -34.69
C ILE A 19 -3.44 -18.16 -33.87
N VAL A 20 -3.87 -17.00 -34.37
CA VAL A 20 -3.83 -15.73 -33.64
C VAL A 20 -4.80 -15.75 -32.45
N ILE A 21 -6.01 -16.27 -32.62
CA ILE A 21 -6.97 -16.44 -31.52
C ILE A 21 -6.46 -17.46 -30.52
N LEU A 22 -5.82 -18.55 -30.96
CA LEU A 22 -5.20 -19.54 -30.07
C LEU A 22 -3.98 -18.96 -29.37
N PHE A 23 -3.18 -18.09 -30.01
CA PHE A 23 -2.05 -17.39 -29.41
C PHE A 23 -2.52 -16.35 -28.39
N ILE A 24 -3.58 -15.58 -28.69
CA ILE A 24 -4.22 -14.67 -27.74
C ILE A 24 -4.81 -15.49 -26.59
N TYR A 25 -5.55 -16.56 -26.88
CA TYR A 25 -6.08 -17.45 -25.84
C TYR A 25 -4.96 -18.11 -25.03
N LEU A 26 -3.82 -18.48 -25.61
CA LEU A 26 -2.67 -19.05 -24.89
C LEU A 26 -1.84 -17.98 -24.17
N PHE A 27 -1.83 -16.71 -24.60
CA PHE A 27 -1.17 -15.60 -23.88
C PHE A 27 -2.04 -15.05 -22.75
N PHE A 28 -3.37 -15.08 -22.90
CA PHE A 28 -4.32 -14.61 -21.88
C PHE A 28 -4.85 -15.74 -20.97
N ASN A 29 -4.86 -17.01 -21.42
CA ASN A 29 -5.12 -18.22 -20.62
C ASN A 29 -3.89 -19.11 -20.42
N SER A 30 -2.68 -18.67 -20.76
CA SER A 30 -1.55 -19.06 -19.91
C SER A 30 -1.82 -18.36 -18.59
N SER A 31 -2.67 -18.99 -17.79
CA SER A 31 -2.43 -19.23 -16.38
C SER A 31 -1.15 -18.52 -15.97
N TYR A 32 -1.30 -17.28 -15.48
CA TYR A 32 -0.28 -16.72 -14.63
C TYR A 32 -0.03 -17.79 -13.60
N ASP A 33 1.11 -18.47 -13.72
CA ASP A 33 1.52 -19.52 -12.82
C ASP A 33 1.70 -18.82 -11.47
N LEU A 34 0.61 -18.77 -10.70
CA LEU A 34 0.55 -18.37 -9.29
C LEU A 34 1.32 -19.36 -8.40
N SER A 35 1.96 -20.37 -9.00
CA SER A 35 2.54 -21.55 -8.34
C SER A 35 3.96 -21.34 -7.81
N ASP A 36 4.70 -20.32 -8.27
CA ASP A 36 6.10 -20.09 -7.84
C ASP A 36 6.29 -18.97 -6.80
N GLN A 37 5.21 -18.31 -6.35
CA GLN A 37 5.32 -17.36 -5.24
C GLN A 37 5.53 -18.12 -3.94
N GLN A 38 6.76 -18.13 -3.44
CA GLN A 38 7.10 -18.71 -2.15
C GLN A 38 6.39 -17.92 -1.03
N VAL A 39 5.28 -18.49 -0.54
CA VAL A 39 4.53 -17.99 0.62
C VAL A 39 5.01 -18.74 1.85
N SER A 40 5.36 -18.00 2.90
CA SER A 40 5.82 -18.56 4.18
C SER A 40 5.08 -17.91 5.33
N LYS A 41 4.64 -18.70 6.30
CA LYS A 41 4.07 -18.19 7.55
C LYS A 41 5.19 -17.56 8.39
N ILE A 42 4.92 -16.41 9.01
CA ILE A 42 5.88 -15.74 9.90
C ILE A 42 5.33 -15.64 11.33
N PRO A 43 6.19 -15.46 12.35
CA PRO A 43 5.75 -15.18 13.71
C PRO A 43 4.92 -13.89 13.78
N HIS A 44 3.88 -13.90 14.61
CA HIS A 44 2.93 -12.79 14.74
C HIS A 44 2.25 -12.79 16.11
N PRO A 45 1.80 -11.63 16.63
CA PRO A 45 1.02 -11.59 17.86
C PRO A 45 -0.35 -12.24 17.65
N LYS A 46 -1.10 -12.42 18.75
CA LYS A 46 -2.51 -12.79 18.65
C LYS A 46 -3.31 -11.64 18.04
N ASN A 47 -4.30 -11.94 17.20
CA ASN A 47 -5.21 -10.96 16.60
C ASN A 47 -4.52 -9.74 15.92
N PRO A 48 -3.58 -9.94 14.99
CA PRO A 48 -2.98 -8.83 14.26
C PRO A 48 -4.06 -8.08 13.45
N LYS A 49 -4.06 -6.76 13.60
CA LYS A 49 -4.92 -5.79 12.89
C LYS A 49 -4.19 -5.21 11.68
N LYS A 50 -2.91 -4.87 11.85
CA LYS A 50 -2.06 -4.23 10.84
C LYS A 50 -0.62 -4.69 10.96
N ILE A 51 0.07 -4.74 9.83
CA ILE A 51 1.50 -5.03 9.70
C ILE A 51 2.15 -3.95 8.83
N ASP A 52 3.32 -3.44 9.22
CA ASP A 52 4.16 -2.62 8.36
C ASP A 52 5.63 -3.03 8.53
N SER A 53 6.47 -2.77 7.54
CA SER A 53 7.87 -3.21 7.61
C SER A 53 8.84 -2.33 6.82
N TYR A 54 10.05 -2.24 7.34
CA TYR A 54 11.22 -1.69 6.66
C TYR A 54 12.26 -2.79 6.48
N GLY A 55 12.19 -3.47 5.34
CA GLY A 55 13.04 -4.63 5.06
C GLY A 55 12.70 -5.77 6.01
N ARG A 56 13.65 -6.13 6.88
CA ARG A 56 13.47 -7.18 7.91
C ARG A 56 12.98 -6.64 9.26
N ASP A 57 12.85 -5.33 9.40
CA ASP A 57 12.25 -4.71 10.58
C ASP A 57 10.72 -4.75 10.45
N ILE A 58 10.06 -5.62 11.21
CA ILE A 58 8.63 -5.95 11.07
C ILE A 58 7.88 -5.56 12.34
N TRP A 59 6.81 -4.80 12.16
CA TRP A 59 5.98 -4.27 13.23
C TRP A 59 4.53 -4.70 13.04
N PHE A 60 3.85 -4.91 14.17
CA PHE A 60 2.48 -5.36 14.23
C PHE A 60 1.68 -4.48 15.16
N LEU A 61 0.46 -4.15 14.76
CA LEU A 61 -0.57 -3.60 15.62
C LEU A 61 -1.67 -4.65 15.78
N THR A 62 -2.10 -4.89 17.01
CA THR A 62 -3.19 -5.82 17.33
C THR A 62 -4.55 -5.12 17.36
N GLU A 63 -5.63 -5.90 17.40
CA GLU A 63 -6.99 -5.38 17.62
C GLU A 63 -7.15 -4.73 19.00
N GLU A 64 -6.34 -5.16 19.98
CA GLU A 64 -6.30 -4.62 21.34
C GLU A 64 -5.55 -3.27 21.43
N ASN A 65 -5.09 -2.72 20.29
CA ASN A 65 -4.32 -1.47 20.18
C ASN A 65 -2.93 -1.56 20.83
N GLU A 66 -2.31 -2.73 20.75
CA GLU A 66 -0.94 -2.98 21.22
C GLU A 66 0.02 -3.07 20.04
N LEU A 67 1.16 -2.38 20.15
CA LEU A 67 2.20 -2.37 19.13
C LEU A 67 3.32 -3.33 19.53
N PHE A 68 3.67 -4.24 18.61
CA PHE A 68 4.75 -5.20 18.76
C PHE A 68 5.79 -5.06 17.66
N HIS A 69 7.04 -5.31 18.03
CA HIS A 69 8.17 -5.42 17.11
C HIS A 69 8.67 -6.87 17.08
N TRP A 70 8.79 -7.45 15.89
CA TRP A 70 9.46 -8.74 15.73
C TRP A 70 10.96 -8.56 15.76
N TYR A 71 11.61 -9.10 16.79
CA TYR A 71 13.06 -9.01 16.92
C TYR A 71 13.70 -10.30 16.39
N PRO A 72 14.27 -10.31 15.17
CA PRO A 72 14.70 -11.54 14.51
C PRO A 72 15.86 -12.24 15.21
N VAL A 73 16.66 -11.52 16.00
CA VAL A 73 17.82 -12.09 16.70
C VAL A 73 17.39 -12.96 17.90
N LEU A 74 16.34 -12.56 18.62
CA LEU A 74 15.81 -13.33 19.75
C LEU A 74 14.65 -14.25 19.34
N GLU A 75 14.24 -14.19 18.07
CA GLU A 75 13.06 -14.88 17.55
C GLU A 75 11.81 -14.63 18.42
N SER A 76 11.63 -13.38 18.87
CA SER A 76 10.59 -13.02 19.83
C SER A 76 9.86 -11.75 19.44
N LEU A 77 8.56 -11.70 19.75
CA LEU A 77 7.75 -10.49 19.68
C LEU A 77 7.96 -9.66 20.95
N ILE A 78 8.35 -8.41 20.76
CA ILE A 78 8.60 -7.46 21.84
C ILE A 78 7.46 -6.44 21.86
N PHE A 79 6.75 -6.35 22.97
CA PHE A 79 5.78 -5.28 23.22
C PHE A 79 6.48 -3.91 23.24
N LYS A 80 5.87 -2.91 22.61
CA LYS A 80 6.48 -1.57 22.45
C LYS A 80 5.61 -0.42 22.93
N GLU A 81 4.29 -0.52 22.78
CA GLU A 81 3.38 0.56 23.16
C GLU A 81 1.93 0.05 23.23
N SER A 82 1.12 0.69 24.08
CA SER A 82 -0.34 0.49 24.15
C SER A 82 -1.10 1.70 23.62
N ASP A 83 -2.41 1.53 23.44
CA ASP A 83 -3.32 2.59 23.00
C ASP A 83 -2.96 3.18 21.62
N VAL A 84 -2.36 2.37 20.75
CA VAL A 84 -2.01 2.74 19.37
C VAL A 84 -3.21 2.50 18.44
N LEU A 85 -3.69 3.53 17.76
CA LEU A 85 -4.79 3.44 16.81
C LEU A 85 -4.33 3.00 15.42
N ASP A 86 -3.21 3.56 14.95
CA ASP A 86 -2.57 3.28 13.67
C ASP A 86 -1.06 3.53 13.77
N PHE A 87 -0.28 2.95 12.85
CA PHE A 87 1.16 3.20 12.74
C PHE A 87 1.64 3.10 11.30
N SER A 88 2.79 3.67 10.97
CA SER A 88 3.42 3.44 9.66
C SER A 88 4.93 3.60 9.74
N ILE A 89 5.63 2.90 8.85
CA ILE A 89 7.08 3.00 8.70
C ILE A 89 7.42 3.64 7.35
N GLY A 90 8.27 4.66 7.41
CA GLY A 90 8.76 5.42 6.26
C GLY A 90 9.90 4.74 5.52
N ALA A 91 10.26 5.30 4.37
CA ALA A 91 11.37 4.82 3.55
C ALA A 91 12.76 5.00 4.19
N ASP A 92 12.85 5.82 5.23
CA ASP A 92 14.04 6.06 6.05
C ASP A 92 14.04 5.25 7.36
N GLY A 93 13.05 4.36 7.54
CA GLY A 93 12.88 3.58 8.76
C GLY A 93 12.20 4.35 9.91
N THR A 94 11.80 5.61 9.70
CA THR A 94 11.04 6.38 10.70
C THR A 94 9.71 5.69 10.99
N ILE A 95 9.40 5.49 12.27
CA ILE A 95 8.13 4.92 12.72
C ILE A 95 7.30 6.01 13.36
N ALA A 96 6.08 6.21 12.88
CA ALA A 96 5.10 7.07 13.50
C ALA A 96 3.86 6.27 13.92
N ILE A 97 3.26 6.68 15.03
CA ILE A 97 2.03 6.11 15.57
C ILE A 97 1.00 7.21 15.80
N THR A 98 -0.28 6.89 15.68
CA THR A 98 -1.38 7.66 16.27
C THR A 98 -1.85 6.94 17.52
N LYS A 99 -2.08 7.65 18.62
CA LYS A 99 -2.60 7.05 19.88
C LYS A 99 -4.07 7.42 20.12
N LYS A 100 -4.69 6.81 21.13
CA LYS A 100 -6.11 7.06 21.52
C LYS A 100 -6.41 8.50 21.95
N ASP A 101 -5.38 9.28 22.27
CA ASP A 101 -5.50 10.73 22.46
C ASP A 101 -5.60 11.51 21.13
N ASN A 102 -5.61 10.80 20.00
CA ASN A 102 -5.62 11.32 18.64
C ASN A 102 -4.40 12.16 18.28
N GLU A 103 -3.28 11.95 18.97
CA GLU A 103 -2.01 12.62 18.69
C GLU A 103 -1.05 11.68 17.97
N VAL A 104 -0.08 12.28 17.28
CA VAL A 104 0.97 11.59 16.53
C VAL A 104 2.24 11.60 17.34
N TYR A 105 2.89 10.44 17.38
CA TYR A 105 4.18 10.25 18.02
C TYR A 105 5.15 9.62 17.03
N ILE A 106 6.42 10.01 17.09
CA ILE A 106 7.51 9.36 16.34
C ILE A 106 8.42 8.60 17.30
N ARG A 107 9.05 7.56 16.79
CA ARG A 107 10.05 6.80 17.53
C ARG A 107 11.43 7.42 17.34
N THR A 108 12.02 7.89 18.45
CA THR A 108 13.45 8.15 18.58
C THR A 108 14.05 7.06 19.47
N ASP A 109 14.63 7.42 20.63
CA ASP A 109 14.93 6.48 21.72
C ASP A 109 13.68 6.16 22.56
N LYS A 110 12.69 7.05 22.51
CA LYS A 110 11.37 6.95 23.15
C LYS A 110 10.29 7.38 22.15
N TRP A 111 9.03 7.27 22.56
CA TRP A 111 7.93 7.87 21.81
C TRP A 111 7.85 9.36 22.11
N GLU A 112 8.01 10.19 21.09
CA GLU A 112 7.95 11.65 21.21
C GLU A 112 6.72 12.17 20.50
N ARG A 113 5.89 12.93 21.23
CA ARG A 113 4.70 13.57 20.68
C ARG A 113 5.11 14.69 19.73
N ILE A 114 4.52 14.70 18.54
CA ILE A 114 4.83 15.69 17.50
C ILE A 114 3.62 16.52 17.04
N SER A 115 2.40 16.13 17.41
CA SER A 115 1.20 16.95 17.24
C SER A 115 0.69 17.47 18.58
N TYR A 116 -0.02 18.60 18.60
CA TYR A 116 -0.46 19.26 19.83
C TYR A 116 -1.91 19.77 19.74
N GLY A 117 -2.88 18.89 19.48
CA GLY A 117 -4.31 19.19 19.61
C GLY A 117 -4.96 19.98 18.47
N ASN A 118 -4.22 20.25 17.39
CA ASN A 118 -4.75 21.00 16.24
C ASN A 118 -5.69 20.16 15.37
N TYR A 119 -5.50 18.85 15.37
CA TYR A 119 -6.28 17.90 14.59
C TYR A 119 -6.41 16.60 15.39
N GLU A 120 -7.56 15.94 15.29
CA GLU A 120 -7.77 14.62 15.90
C GLU A 120 -7.30 13.55 14.92
N HIS A 121 -6.02 13.18 14.96
CA HIS A 121 -5.41 12.24 14.02
C HIS A 121 -5.89 10.79 14.27
N LYS A 122 -6.14 10.03 13.20
CA LYS A 122 -6.50 8.60 13.29
C LYS A 122 -5.66 7.67 12.42
N ASN A 123 -5.28 8.09 11.22
CA ASN A 123 -4.40 7.32 10.33
C ASN A 123 -3.11 8.06 10.09
N VAL A 124 -2.02 7.31 9.87
CA VAL A 124 -0.70 7.87 9.60
C VAL A 124 -0.01 7.16 8.44
N SER A 125 0.68 7.92 7.61
CA SER A 125 1.63 7.42 6.64
C SER A 125 2.88 8.29 6.66
N VAL A 126 4.02 7.64 6.79
CA VAL A 126 5.32 8.30 6.91
C VAL A 126 5.98 8.30 5.54
N TYR A 127 6.36 9.47 5.05
CA TYR A 127 7.25 9.59 3.89
C TYR A 127 8.71 9.51 4.37
N SER A 128 9.04 10.39 5.31
CA SER A 128 10.31 10.45 6.04
C SER A 128 10.10 11.08 7.42
N SER A 129 11.15 11.17 8.22
CA SER A 129 11.15 11.96 9.46
C SER A 129 10.75 13.42 9.22
N TYR A 130 11.03 14.00 8.06
CA TYR A 130 10.68 15.40 7.76
C TYR A 130 9.24 15.60 7.29
N LEU A 131 8.57 14.54 6.83
CA LEU A 131 7.29 14.65 6.15
C LEU A 131 6.37 13.48 6.50
N ILE A 132 5.27 13.80 7.20
CA ILE A 132 4.28 12.83 7.66
C ILE A 132 2.90 13.28 7.19
N TYR A 133 2.10 12.33 6.74
CA TYR A 133 0.70 12.57 6.39
C TYR A 133 -0.21 11.84 7.35
N THR A 134 -1.35 12.45 7.65
CA THR A 134 -2.40 11.83 8.45
C THR A 134 -3.77 12.08 7.86
N ILE A 135 -4.73 11.29 8.34
CA ILE A 135 -6.15 11.59 8.18
C ILE A 135 -6.71 11.89 9.57
N ASP A 136 -7.45 12.99 9.70
CA ASP A 136 -8.12 13.36 10.95
C ASP A 136 -9.48 12.62 11.14
N SER A 137 -10.11 12.78 12.30
CA SER A 137 -11.40 12.18 12.64
C SER A 137 -12.53 12.58 11.66
N ARG A 138 -12.39 13.72 10.98
CA ARG A 138 -13.33 14.26 9.99
C ARG A 138 -13.03 13.79 8.56
N ASN A 139 -12.03 12.92 8.38
CA ASN A 139 -11.54 12.42 7.09
C ASN A 139 -10.78 13.47 6.26
N HIS A 140 -10.22 14.51 6.87
CA HIS A 140 -9.40 15.49 6.15
C HIS A 140 -7.96 15.00 6.00
N LEU A 141 -7.31 15.43 4.91
CA LEU A 141 -5.90 15.16 4.67
C LEU A 141 -5.06 16.24 5.34
N ILE A 142 -4.27 15.83 6.34
CA ILE A 142 -3.40 16.71 7.11
C ILE A 142 -1.95 16.33 6.83
N GLN A 143 -1.09 17.35 6.69
CA GLN A 143 0.33 17.21 6.46
C GLN A 143 1.10 17.80 7.64
N ALA A 144 2.15 17.10 8.07
CA ALA A 144 3.16 17.60 8.98
C ALA A 144 4.47 17.77 8.21
N PHE A 145 5.09 18.94 8.35
CA PHE A 145 6.44 19.19 7.89
C PHE A 145 7.31 19.55 9.10
N TYR A 146 8.48 18.95 9.20
CA TYR A 146 9.45 19.30 10.23
C TYR A 146 10.13 20.61 9.85
N ASP A 147 9.82 21.69 10.57
CA ASP A 147 10.38 23.02 10.34
C ASP A 147 11.31 23.42 11.49
N SER A 148 12.39 24.11 11.15
CA SER A 148 13.38 24.57 12.14
C SER A 148 12.83 25.79 12.89
N PRO A 149 12.90 25.85 14.23
CA PRO A 149 13.68 24.99 15.11
C PRO A 149 12.82 23.87 15.73
N ASP A 150 13.14 22.63 15.37
CA ASP A 150 12.80 21.38 16.06
C ASP A 150 11.32 21.05 16.32
N THR A 151 10.38 21.55 15.50
CA THR A 151 8.96 21.21 15.67
C THR A 151 8.27 20.84 14.36
N TYR A 152 7.24 20.02 14.47
CA TYR A 152 6.38 19.73 13.32
C TYR A 152 5.32 20.82 13.17
N SER A 153 5.33 21.46 12.01
CA SER A 153 4.27 22.34 11.56
C SER A 153 3.18 21.51 10.88
N TRP A 154 1.96 21.60 11.42
CA TRP A 154 0.80 20.86 10.93
C TRP A 154 -0.11 21.76 10.11
N ALA A 155 -0.50 21.31 8.91
CA ALA A 155 -1.39 22.04 8.04
C ALA A 155 -2.43 21.12 7.41
N CYS A 156 -3.63 21.66 7.23
CA CYS A 156 -4.62 21.03 6.37
C CYS A 156 -4.17 21.12 4.91
N LEU A 157 -3.87 19.98 4.30
CA LEU A 157 -3.51 19.89 2.89
C LEU A 157 -4.76 19.88 2.00
N ASP A 158 -5.78 19.11 2.40
CA ASP A 158 -7.11 19.15 1.79
C ASP A 158 -8.19 18.77 2.81
N CYS A 159 -9.00 19.74 3.21
CA CYS A 159 -10.15 19.57 4.10
C CYS A 159 -11.49 19.78 3.38
N LEU A 160 -11.47 19.95 2.05
CA LEU A 160 -12.69 20.11 1.26
C LEU A 160 -13.27 18.76 0.83
N LYS A 161 -12.41 17.73 0.77
CA LYS A 161 -12.78 16.35 0.46
C LYS A 161 -12.52 15.44 1.65
N LYS A 162 -13.06 14.22 1.56
CA LYS A 162 -12.92 13.17 2.57
C LYS A 162 -12.07 12.02 2.04
N TYR A 163 -11.19 11.51 2.88
CA TYR A 163 -10.26 10.42 2.60
C TYR A 163 -10.35 9.34 3.66
N TYR A 164 -10.17 8.09 3.27
CA TYR A 164 -10.22 6.94 4.17
C TYR A 164 -8.87 6.29 4.40
N GLN A 165 -7.93 6.48 3.48
CA GLN A 165 -6.57 5.98 3.66
C GLN A 165 -5.57 6.80 2.87
N ILE A 166 -4.32 6.78 3.34
CA ILE A 166 -3.14 7.40 2.75
C ILE A 166 -2.01 6.38 2.67
N SER A 167 -1.20 6.46 1.62
CA SER A 167 0.08 5.77 1.51
C SER A 167 1.09 6.67 0.83
N CYS A 168 2.17 6.95 1.53
CA CYS A 168 3.41 7.46 0.95
C CYS A 168 4.12 6.34 0.17
N PRO A 169 4.84 6.68 -0.92
CA PRO A 169 5.70 5.72 -1.62
C PRO A 169 6.93 5.37 -0.77
N ILE A 170 7.39 4.12 -0.89
CA ILE A 170 8.55 3.60 -0.14
C ILE A 170 9.86 3.74 -0.92
N SER A 171 9.84 3.76 -2.25
CA SER A 171 11.07 3.95 -3.01
C SER A 171 11.55 5.39 -2.87
N GLN A 172 12.74 5.58 -2.29
CA GLN A 172 13.49 6.81 -2.47
C GLN A 172 13.84 6.89 -3.96
N MET A 173 13.19 7.80 -4.69
CA MET A 173 13.73 8.18 -6.00
C MET A 173 14.87 9.15 -5.74
N ASP A 174 16.07 8.78 -6.18
CA ASP A 174 17.24 9.65 -6.19
C ASP A 174 16.90 11.03 -6.80
N ASP A 175 17.33 12.07 -6.10
CA ASP A 175 17.82 13.36 -6.62
C ASP A 175 16.94 14.29 -7.47
N ASP A 176 15.63 14.39 -7.24
CA ASP A 176 14.91 15.60 -7.68
C ASP A 176 13.87 16.08 -6.66
N TYR A 177 14.33 17.02 -5.81
CA TYR A 177 13.56 17.70 -4.74
C TYR A 177 12.25 18.36 -5.20
N SER A 178 11.96 18.38 -6.50
CA SER A 178 10.85 19.12 -7.09
C SER A 178 9.52 18.34 -7.19
N ASP A 179 9.53 17.00 -7.28
CA ASP A 179 8.32 16.18 -7.53
C ASP A 179 7.84 15.30 -6.34
N TYR A 180 8.50 15.39 -5.17
CA TYR A 180 8.31 14.52 -3.99
C TYR A 180 7.00 14.65 -3.19
N ARG A 181 5.89 15.11 -3.79
CA ARG A 181 4.59 15.16 -3.07
C ARG A 181 3.52 14.28 -3.71
N SER A 182 3.95 13.26 -4.44
CA SER A 182 3.04 12.23 -4.91
C SER A 182 2.59 11.38 -3.71
N LEU A 183 1.32 11.50 -3.36
CA LEU A 183 0.66 10.79 -2.28
C LEU A 183 -0.45 9.92 -2.89
N TRP A 184 -0.62 8.70 -2.43
CA TRP A 184 -1.77 7.89 -2.84
C TRP A 184 -2.79 7.86 -1.73
N ILE A 185 -4.04 7.94 -2.13
CA ILE A 185 -5.17 8.03 -1.24
C ILE A 185 -6.29 7.12 -1.68
N ILE A 186 -7.10 6.70 -0.71
CA ILE A 186 -8.44 6.19 -0.96
C ILE A 186 -9.42 7.32 -0.67
N GLY A 187 -10.13 7.76 -1.71
CA GLY A 187 -11.14 8.81 -1.62
C GLY A 187 -12.44 8.34 -0.95
N SER A 188 -13.39 9.25 -0.77
CA SER A 188 -14.70 8.95 -0.17
C SER A 188 -15.56 7.98 -0.99
N ASP A 189 -15.26 7.85 -2.27
CA ASP A 189 -15.86 6.91 -3.23
C ASP A 189 -15.13 5.56 -3.28
N HIS A 190 -14.14 5.37 -2.39
CA HIS A 190 -13.31 4.18 -2.27
C HIS A 190 -12.38 3.90 -3.47
N TYR A 191 -12.23 4.82 -4.42
CA TYR A 191 -11.25 4.67 -5.50
C TYR A 191 -9.85 5.13 -5.06
N ILE A 192 -8.84 4.56 -5.70
CA ILE A 192 -7.44 4.92 -5.48
C ILE A 192 -7.10 6.10 -6.39
N TYR A 193 -6.56 7.16 -5.79
CA TYR A 193 -6.07 8.32 -6.52
C TYR A 193 -4.60 8.59 -6.20
N LYS A 194 -3.85 9.00 -7.22
CA LYS A 194 -2.58 9.71 -7.04
C LYS A 194 -2.89 11.20 -6.86
N TYR A 195 -2.54 11.73 -5.70
CA TYR A 195 -2.61 13.15 -5.34
C TYR A 195 -1.26 13.81 -5.67
N SER A 196 -1.30 14.88 -6.45
CA SER A 196 -0.12 15.72 -6.72
C SER A 196 -0.27 17.13 -6.15
N THR A 197 0.86 17.85 -6.04
CA THR A 197 1.00 19.21 -5.48
C THR A 197 -0.04 20.23 -5.95
N ASN A 198 -0.58 20.07 -7.16
CA ASN A 198 -1.57 20.98 -7.74
C ASN A 198 -3.03 20.58 -7.42
N LYS A 199 -3.26 19.77 -6.37
CA LYS A 199 -4.57 19.18 -6.04
C LYS A 199 -5.20 18.42 -7.20
N LYS A 200 -4.36 17.92 -8.12
CA LYS A 200 -4.81 17.08 -9.23
C LYS A 200 -4.92 15.65 -8.71
N TYR A 201 -6.06 15.04 -9.03
CA TYR A 201 -6.40 13.67 -8.68
C TYR A 201 -6.34 12.85 -9.96
N ILE A 202 -5.45 11.88 -10.02
CA ILE A 202 -5.39 10.92 -11.11
C ILE A 202 -5.94 9.61 -10.57
N ALA A 203 -7.07 9.14 -11.11
CA ALA A 203 -7.63 7.85 -10.74
C ALA A 203 -6.69 6.73 -11.20
N ILE A 204 -6.37 5.81 -10.29
CA ILE A 204 -5.47 4.66 -10.52
C ILE A 204 -6.24 3.34 -10.52
N SER A 205 -7.40 3.29 -9.86
CA SER A 205 -8.26 2.12 -9.85
C SER A 205 -9.56 2.35 -10.60
N GLU A 206 -10.03 1.30 -11.27
CA GLU A 206 -11.37 1.21 -11.87
C GLU A 206 -12.36 0.51 -10.93
N SER A 207 -11.93 0.19 -9.71
CA SER A 207 -12.73 -0.50 -8.70
C SER A 207 -12.46 0.03 -7.29
N PRO A 208 -13.40 -0.16 -6.34
CA PRO A 208 -13.25 0.24 -4.94
C PRO A 208 -12.22 -0.58 -4.14
N PHE A 209 -11.43 0.12 -3.34
CA PHE A 209 -10.46 -0.41 -2.39
C PHE A 209 -10.73 0.09 -0.98
N LYS A 210 -10.36 -0.73 0.00
CA LYS A 210 -10.35 -0.35 1.43
C LYS A 210 -8.93 -0.21 1.98
N GLN A 211 -7.94 -0.75 1.27
CA GLN A 211 -6.54 -0.67 1.66
C GLN A 211 -5.62 -0.45 0.44
N ILE A 212 -4.56 0.35 0.60
CA ILE A 212 -3.44 0.54 -0.31
C ILE A 212 -2.11 0.60 0.45
N LYS A 213 -1.04 0.17 -0.21
CA LYS A 213 0.35 0.45 0.14
C LYS A 213 1.15 0.64 -1.16
N VAL A 214 1.99 1.66 -1.21
CA VAL A 214 2.68 2.09 -2.44
C VAL A 214 4.18 1.88 -2.31
N PHE A 215 4.78 1.23 -3.31
CA PHE A 215 6.22 1.25 -3.49
C PHE A 215 6.61 2.47 -4.32
N ASN A 216 6.03 2.60 -5.52
CA ASN A 216 6.19 3.71 -6.44
C ASN A 216 5.00 3.76 -7.43
N ASP A 217 5.06 4.65 -8.42
CA ASP A 217 4.04 4.84 -9.46
C ASP A 217 3.64 3.56 -10.21
N GLN A 218 4.55 2.61 -10.33
CA GLN A 218 4.37 1.39 -11.12
C GLN A 218 4.18 0.15 -10.26
N TYR A 219 4.26 0.28 -8.94
CA TYR A 219 4.10 -0.85 -8.04
C TYR A 219 3.35 -0.44 -6.77
N ILE A 220 2.08 -0.84 -6.76
CA ILE A 220 1.14 -0.61 -5.67
C ILE A 220 0.54 -1.97 -5.31
N ILE A 221 0.23 -2.20 -4.03
CA ILE A 221 -0.70 -3.26 -3.64
C ILE A 221 -1.94 -2.62 -3.03
N GLY A 222 -3.07 -3.30 -3.17
CA GLY A 222 -4.31 -2.86 -2.57
C GLY A 222 -5.20 -4.02 -2.20
N ILE A 223 -6.04 -3.82 -1.19
CA ILE A 223 -7.10 -4.75 -0.83
C ILE A 223 -8.43 -4.13 -1.23
N ASP A 224 -9.16 -4.85 -2.08
CA ASP A 224 -10.49 -4.44 -2.51
C ASP A 224 -11.53 -4.61 -1.38
N ILE A 225 -12.74 -4.10 -1.59
CA ILE A 225 -13.84 -4.24 -0.64
C ILE A 225 -14.25 -5.70 -0.35
N ASN A 226 -13.82 -6.66 -1.19
CA ASN A 226 -14.13 -8.09 -1.08
C ASN A 226 -13.01 -8.91 -0.40
N ASN A 227 -12.02 -8.26 0.21
CA ASN A 227 -10.84 -8.90 0.81
C ASN A 227 -9.93 -9.62 -0.18
N ASN A 228 -9.85 -9.15 -1.42
CA ASN A 228 -8.87 -9.63 -2.38
C ASN A 228 -7.66 -8.68 -2.40
N LEU A 229 -6.46 -9.25 -2.31
CA LEU A 229 -5.20 -8.56 -2.48
C LEU A 229 -4.83 -8.51 -3.97
N TRP A 230 -4.70 -7.31 -4.48
CA TRP A 230 -4.30 -7.01 -5.85
C TRP A 230 -2.94 -6.32 -5.87
N LYS A 231 -2.20 -6.54 -6.96
CA LYS A 231 -0.97 -5.81 -7.29
C LYS A 231 -1.20 -5.02 -8.57
N TYR A 232 -0.92 -3.72 -8.50
CA TYR A 232 -0.82 -2.87 -9.67
C TYR A 232 0.59 -2.95 -10.23
N ARG A 233 0.70 -3.25 -11.52
CA ARG A 233 1.96 -3.23 -12.26
C ARG A 233 1.71 -2.90 -13.72
N ASP A 234 2.52 -2.02 -14.28
CA ASP A 234 2.51 -1.71 -15.72
C ASP A 234 1.11 -1.35 -16.25
N GLY A 235 0.37 -0.53 -15.48
CA GLY A 235 -0.98 -0.07 -15.86
C GLY A 235 -2.14 -0.99 -15.44
N ASN A 236 -1.87 -2.19 -14.90
CA ASN A 236 -2.89 -3.21 -14.70
C ASN A 236 -2.94 -3.73 -13.26
N TRP A 237 -4.14 -4.05 -12.78
CA TRP A 237 -4.36 -4.72 -11.50
C TRP A 237 -4.43 -6.24 -11.70
N VAL A 238 -3.60 -6.97 -10.97
CA VAL A 238 -3.54 -8.44 -11.00
C VAL A 238 -3.89 -8.98 -9.62
N LEU A 239 -4.83 -9.92 -9.57
CA LEU A 239 -5.21 -10.60 -8.34
C LEU A 239 -4.06 -11.49 -7.87
N ILE A 240 -3.64 -11.34 -6.61
CA ILE A 240 -2.59 -12.16 -6.01
C ILE A 240 -3.16 -13.16 -5.01
N ARG A 241 -4.11 -12.71 -4.16
CA ARG A 241 -4.61 -13.53 -3.05
C ARG A 241 -6.04 -13.15 -2.69
N LYS A 242 -6.83 -14.13 -2.25
CA LYS A 242 -8.17 -13.91 -1.68
C LYS A 242 -8.12 -14.03 -0.16
N TYR A 243 -9.14 -13.48 0.51
CA TYR A 243 -9.32 -13.56 1.97
C TYR A 243 -8.19 -12.90 2.77
N VAL A 244 -7.76 -11.73 2.31
CA VAL A 244 -6.72 -10.93 2.96
C VAL A 244 -7.36 -9.77 3.72
N LYS A 245 -7.02 -9.67 5.01
CA LYS A 245 -7.49 -8.64 5.94
C LYS A 245 -6.67 -7.36 5.82
N TYR A 246 -5.35 -7.49 5.74
CA TYR A 246 -4.40 -6.37 5.64
C TYR A 246 -3.12 -6.81 4.91
N ALA A 247 -2.48 -5.92 4.15
CA ALA A 247 -1.19 -6.19 3.52
C ALA A 247 -0.27 -4.96 3.51
N THR A 248 1.04 -5.19 3.53
CA THR A 248 2.06 -4.16 3.31
C THR A 248 3.09 -4.69 2.31
N LEU A 249 3.91 -3.78 1.78
CA LEU A 249 5.11 -4.08 1.01
C LEU A 249 6.27 -3.29 1.61
N ASN A 250 7.49 -3.78 1.49
CA ASN A 250 8.70 -3.08 1.95
C ASN A 250 9.63 -2.68 0.80
N TYR A 251 10.76 -2.05 1.13
CA TYR A 251 11.74 -1.63 0.12
C TYR A 251 12.41 -2.80 -0.63
N LEU A 252 12.37 -4.02 -0.06
CA LEU A 252 12.83 -5.26 -0.71
C LEU A 252 11.79 -5.86 -1.65
N ARG A 253 10.65 -5.18 -1.86
CA ARG A 253 9.50 -5.66 -2.65
C ARG A 253 8.90 -6.95 -2.10
N GLU A 254 9.06 -7.21 -0.80
CA GLU A 254 8.40 -8.34 -0.16
C GLU A 254 7.02 -7.90 0.31
N ILE A 255 6.01 -8.73 0.04
CA ILE A 255 4.65 -8.50 0.50
C ILE A 255 4.44 -9.29 1.79
N TYR A 256 3.96 -8.61 2.82
CA TYR A 256 3.48 -9.22 4.05
C TYR A 256 1.99 -9.03 4.14
N PHE A 257 1.26 -10.07 4.54
CA PHE A 257 -0.19 -9.98 4.64
C PHE A 257 -0.75 -10.79 5.81
N ILE A 258 -1.89 -10.31 6.32
CA ILE A 258 -2.71 -10.94 7.34
C ILE A 258 -3.93 -11.52 6.64
N ASP A 259 -4.20 -12.81 6.79
CA ASP A 259 -5.41 -13.43 6.26
C ASP A 259 -6.62 -13.25 7.21
N ASN A 260 -7.79 -13.71 6.78
CA ASN A 260 -9.01 -13.62 7.57
C ASN A 260 -9.00 -14.50 8.84
N ASP A 261 -8.11 -15.50 8.91
CA ASP A 261 -7.92 -16.36 10.08
C ASP A 261 -6.87 -15.78 11.05
N ASN A 262 -6.48 -14.50 10.85
CA ASN A 262 -5.51 -13.78 11.66
C ASN A 262 -4.09 -14.40 11.63
N LEU A 263 -3.76 -15.16 10.57
CA LEU A 263 -2.42 -15.65 10.31
C LEU A 263 -1.64 -14.67 9.45
N VAL A 264 -0.32 -14.62 9.64
CA VAL A 264 0.55 -13.71 8.89
C VAL A 264 1.52 -14.46 8.01
N PHE A 265 1.61 -14.01 6.76
CA PHE A 265 2.45 -14.59 5.74
C PHE A 265 3.34 -13.55 5.09
N LYS A 266 4.46 -14.03 4.59
CA LYS A 266 5.41 -13.34 3.72
C LYS A 266 5.38 -13.98 2.35
N MET A 267 5.40 -13.16 1.31
CA MET A 267 5.41 -13.54 -0.09
C MET A 267 6.44 -12.71 -0.85
N LYS A 268 7.30 -13.36 -1.63
CA LYS A 268 8.19 -12.65 -2.55
C LYS A 268 7.40 -12.16 -3.76
N SER A 269 7.60 -10.89 -4.12
CA SER A 269 7.01 -10.28 -5.31
C SER A 269 7.63 -10.79 -6.60
#